data_AF-A0A2E1F9I2-F1
#
_entry.id   AF-A0A2E1F9I2-F1
#
_cell.length_a   1.000
_cell.length_b   1.000
_cell.length_c   1.000
_cell.angle_alpha   90.00
_cell.angle_beta   90.00
_cell.angle_gamma   90.00
#
_symmetry.space_group_name_H-M   'P 1'
#
loop_
_entity.id
_entity.type
_entity.pdbx_description
1 polymer ?
#
loop_
_entity_poly.entity_id
_entity_poly.type
_entity_poly.pdbx_seq_one_letter_code
_entity_poly.pdbx_strand_id
1 'polypeptide(L)'
;MKLEYRREQLKDGSKTIANIRGDKLRKGTGSSTLCNVRDDKVRRGTGTSTLCNVKNGDIRDGTGTSRKAKVRDVKRMIKGSESLSDVFIAAIWQTFIR
;
A
#
# COMPACT_ATOMS: atom_id res chain seq x y z
N MET A 1 0.04 7.99 -14.37
CA MET A 1 -0.08 8.51 -12.98
C MET A 1 1.23 8.22 -12.26
N LYS A 2 1.89 9.23 -11.66
CA LYS A 2 3.14 9.04 -10.92
C LYS A 2 2.89 9.51 -9.49
N LEU A 3 2.70 8.53 -8.60
CA LEU A 3 2.51 8.82 -7.18
C LEU A 3 3.84 9.23 -6.55
N GLU A 4 3.78 10.01 -5.48
CA GLU A 4 4.94 10.38 -4.67
C GLU A 4 4.68 10.06 -3.20
N TYR A 5 5.59 9.31 -2.58
CA TYR A 5 5.64 9.15 -1.14
C TYR A 5 6.65 10.14 -0.56
N ARG A 6 6.20 11.02 0.34
CA ARG A 6 7.06 12.00 1.01
C ARG A 6 6.47 12.37 2.36
N ARG A 7 7.31 12.40 3.41
CA ARG A 7 6.89 12.78 4.78
C ARG A 7 5.63 12.05 5.24
N GLU A 8 5.64 10.71 5.12
CA GLU A 8 4.52 9.84 5.49
C GLU A 8 3.22 10.05 4.69
N GLN A 9 3.25 10.87 3.64
CA GLN A 9 2.11 11.14 2.78
C GLN A 9 2.29 10.52 1.40
N LEU A 10 1.19 10.00 0.86
CA LEU A 10 1.07 9.61 -0.53
C LEU A 10 0.35 10.72 -1.29
N LYS A 11 1.00 11.21 -2.34
CA LYS A 11 0.54 12.33 -3.14
C LYS A 11 0.29 11.93 -4.59
N ASP A 12 -0.74 12.55 -5.17
CA ASP A 12 -0.98 12.59 -6.61
C ASP A 12 -0.93 14.05 -7.04
N GLY A 13 0.17 14.45 -7.69
CA GLY A 13 0.53 15.85 -7.90
C GLY A 13 0.65 16.62 -6.57
N SER A 14 -0.08 17.74 -6.45
CA SER A 14 -0.08 18.56 -5.23
C SER A 14 -0.94 17.98 -4.10
N LYS A 15 -1.89 17.09 -4.42
CA LYS A 15 -2.90 16.58 -3.49
C LYS A 15 -2.39 15.39 -2.69
N THR A 16 -2.54 15.46 -1.37
CA THR A 16 -2.35 14.29 -0.49
C THR A 16 -3.59 13.40 -0.55
N ILE A 17 -3.43 12.18 -1.06
CA ILE A 17 -4.53 11.21 -1.22
C ILE A 17 -4.55 10.16 -0.11
N ALA A 18 -3.41 9.93 0.54
CA ALA A 18 -3.32 9.09 1.72
C ALA A 18 -2.17 9.51 2.64
N ASN A 19 -2.20 9.04 3.88
CA ASN A 19 -1.09 9.11 4.81
C ASN A 19 -0.86 7.76 5.49
N ILE A 20 0.37 7.51 5.91
CA ILE A 20 0.75 6.34 6.69
C ILE A 20 0.93 6.76 8.13
N ARG A 21 0.31 6.05 9.07
CA ARG A 21 0.54 6.27 10.50
C ARG A 21 0.39 4.99 11.31
N GLY A 22 1.53 4.51 11.82
CA GLY A 22 1.65 3.18 12.40
C GLY A 22 1.50 2.11 11.32
N ASP A 23 0.60 1.16 11.56
CA ASP A 23 0.27 0.06 10.67
C ASP A 23 -0.82 0.40 9.64
N LYS A 24 -1.24 1.67 9.53
CA LYS A 24 -2.43 2.08 8.77
C LYS A 24 -2.10 2.97 7.58
N LEU A 25 -2.72 2.68 6.45
CA LEU A 25 -2.89 3.61 5.34
C LEU A 25 -4.24 4.32 5.49
N ARG A 26 -4.23 5.64 5.59
CA ARG A 26 -5.40 6.48 5.91
C ARG A 26 -5.71 7.42 4.77
N LYS A 27 -6.97 7.85 4.65
CA LYS A 27 -7.45 8.71 3.56
C LYS A 27 -6.97 10.16 3.74
N GLY A 28 -6.41 10.73 2.68
CA GLY A 28 -5.97 12.12 2.62
C GLY A 28 -5.03 12.49 3.76
N THR A 29 -5.35 13.57 4.46
CA THR A 29 -4.67 14.02 5.68
C THR A 29 -5.38 13.59 6.97
N GLY A 30 -6.51 12.89 6.86
CA GLY A 30 -7.38 12.51 7.98
C GLY A 30 -6.98 11.21 8.68
N SER A 31 -7.85 10.76 9.60
CA SER A 31 -7.66 9.56 10.42
C SER A 31 -8.39 8.31 9.90
N SER A 32 -9.27 8.44 8.91
CA SER A 32 -10.06 7.32 8.35
C SER A 32 -9.13 6.29 7.71
N THR A 33 -9.13 5.07 8.24
CA THR A 33 -8.27 3.97 7.76
C THR A 33 -8.86 3.33 6.51
N LEU A 34 -8.08 3.25 5.44
CA LEU A 34 -8.43 2.54 4.20
C LEU A 34 -8.08 1.06 4.32
N CYS A 35 -6.87 0.78 4.81
CA CYS A 35 -6.39 -0.55 5.12
C CYS A 35 -5.33 -0.50 6.22
N ASN A 36 -5.10 -1.65 6.86
CA ASN A 36 -3.97 -1.87 7.75
C ASN A 36 -3.04 -2.93 7.18
N VAL A 37 -1.79 -2.92 7.62
CA VAL A 37 -0.79 -3.93 7.30
C VAL A 37 -0.39 -4.68 8.55
N ARG A 38 -0.27 -6.00 8.45
CA ARG A 38 0.29 -6.82 9.53
C ARG A 38 0.93 -8.06 8.92
N ASP A 39 2.16 -8.32 9.33
CA ASP A 39 3.02 -9.35 8.76
C ASP A 39 3.15 -9.13 7.24
N ASP A 40 2.83 -10.12 6.44
CA ASP A 40 2.82 -10.07 4.98
C ASP A 40 1.48 -9.57 4.38
N LYS A 41 0.48 -9.22 5.20
CA LYS A 41 -0.91 -9.02 4.77
C LYS A 41 -1.34 -7.56 4.80
N VAL A 42 -2.08 -7.18 3.76
CA VAL A 42 -2.91 -5.96 3.72
C VAL A 42 -4.34 -6.35 4.05
N ARG A 43 -4.98 -5.64 4.98
CA ARG A 43 -6.32 -5.97 5.50
C ARG A 43 -7.28 -4.80 5.37
N ARG A 44 -8.55 -5.11 5.18
CA ARG A 44 -9.62 -4.10 4.97
C ARG A 44 -9.82 -3.24 6.21
N GLY A 45 -9.75 -1.91 6.04
CA GLY A 45 -9.97 -0.96 7.13
C GLY A 45 -9.11 -1.26 8.35
N THR A 46 -9.75 -1.47 9.50
CA THR A 46 -9.11 -1.90 10.76
C THR A 46 -9.34 -3.38 11.09
N GLY A 47 -9.99 -4.14 10.20
CA GLY A 47 -10.35 -5.53 10.42
C GLY A 47 -9.23 -6.53 10.11
N THR A 48 -9.59 -7.82 10.11
CA THR A 48 -8.67 -8.96 9.89
C THR A 48 -8.74 -9.56 8.48
N SER A 49 -9.78 -9.22 7.70
CA SER A 49 -9.97 -9.74 6.34
C SER A 49 -8.85 -9.28 5.42
N THR A 50 -8.09 -10.25 4.89
CA THR A 50 -6.94 -10.00 4.01
C THR A 50 -7.41 -9.68 2.60
N LEU A 51 -6.95 -8.55 2.05
CA LEU A 51 -7.20 -8.12 0.68
C LEU A 51 -6.13 -8.67 -0.27
N CYS A 52 -4.87 -8.54 0.14
CA CYS A 52 -3.72 -9.09 -0.56
C CYS A 52 -2.60 -9.39 0.43
N ASN A 53 -1.63 -10.18 -0.01
CA ASN A 53 -0.40 -10.40 0.73
C ASN A 53 0.84 -10.29 -0.16
N VAL A 54 2.00 -10.22 0.49
CA VAL A 54 3.31 -10.15 -0.17
C VAL A 54 4.14 -11.38 0.16
N LYS A 55 4.59 -12.12 -0.85
CA LYS A 55 5.50 -13.24 -0.65
C LYS A 55 6.51 -13.32 -1.78
N ASN A 56 7.79 -13.37 -1.42
CA ASN A 56 8.92 -13.40 -2.36
C ASN A 56 8.91 -12.24 -3.37
N GLY A 57 8.52 -11.03 -2.92
CA GLY A 57 8.40 -9.84 -3.78
C GLY A 57 7.16 -9.82 -4.69
N ASP A 58 6.26 -10.80 -4.56
CA ASP A 58 5.01 -10.88 -5.31
C ASP A 58 3.83 -10.40 -4.46
N ILE A 59 2.95 -9.61 -5.05
CA ILE A 59 1.65 -9.26 -4.48
C ILE A 59 0.61 -10.26 -5.00
N ARG A 60 -0.22 -10.82 -4.11
CA ARG A 60 -1.20 -11.88 -4.42
C ARG A 60 -2.55 -11.56 -3.78
N ASP A 61 -3.63 -12.09 -4.34
CA ASP A 61 -4.99 -11.87 -3.81
C ASP A 61 -5.24 -12.67 -2.54
N GLY A 62 -5.82 -12.01 -1.53
CA GLY A 62 -6.12 -12.61 -0.23
C GLY A 62 -4.89 -13.32 0.36
N THR A 63 -5.01 -14.63 0.54
CA THR A 63 -3.92 -15.52 0.98
C THR A 63 -3.53 -16.55 -0.09
N GLY A 64 -3.86 -16.28 -1.35
CA GLY A 64 -3.59 -17.17 -2.47
C GLY A 64 -2.11 -17.24 -2.86
N THR A 65 -1.82 -18.04 -3.89
CA THR A 65 -0.46 -18.25 -4.40
C THR A 65 -0.19 -17.55 -5.73
N SER A 66 -1.24 -17.22 -6.49
CA SER A 66 -1.13 -16.59 -7.80
C SER A 66 -0.72 -15.12 -7.70
N ARG A 67 0.44 -14.81 -8.30
CA ARG A 67 0.98 -13.45 -8.42
C ARG A 67 0.10 -12.55 -9.28
N LYS A 68 -0.13 -11.33 -8.81
CA LYS A 68 -0.86 -10.26 -9.51
C LYS A 68 0.04 -9.10 -9.91
N ALA A 69 1.02 -8.77 -9.08
CA ALA A 69 2.03 -7.75 -9.38
C ALA A 69 3.35 -8.09 -8.70
N LYS A 70 4.46 -7.50 -9.17
CA LYS A 70 5.72 -7.51 -8.42
C LYS A 70 5.86 -6.21 -7.65
N VAL A 71 6.29 -6.29 -6.40
CA VAL A 71 6.53 -5.13 -5.55
C VAL A 71 7.50 -4.13 -6.20
N ARG A 72 8.59 -4.63 -6.81
CA ARG A 72 9.58 -3.79 -7.49
C ARG A 72 8.99 -2.96 -8.65
N ASP A 73 7.96 -3.49 -9.32
CA ASP A 73 7.33 -2.81 -10.45
C ASP A 73 6.43 -1.70 -9.93
N VAL A 74 5.69 -1.97 -8.84
CA VAL A 74 4.88 -0.97 -8.14
C VAL A 74 5.74 0.13 -7.51
N LYS A 75 6.90 -0.20 -6.90
CA LYS A 75 7.84 0.80 -6.35
C LYS A 75 8.23 1.83 -7.41
N ARG A 76 8.47 1.41 -8.66
CA ARG A 76 8.81 2.32 -9.78
C ARG A 76 7.67 3.28 -10.14
N MET A 77 6.43 2.98 -9.77
CA MET A 77 5.26 3.85 -9.98
C MET A 77 5.10 4.90 -8.87
N ILE A 78 5.80 4.74 -7.73
CA ILE A 78 5.70 5.58 -6.55
C ILE A 78 7.09 6.17 -6.24
N LYS A 79 7.32 7.41 -6.65
CA LYS A 79 8.56 8.15 -6.35
C LYS A 79 8.75 8.25 -4.83
N GLY A 80 9.97 8.03 -4.33
CA GLY A 80 10.27 8.16 -2.90
C GLY A 80 9.85 6.97 -2.04
N SER A 81 9.40 5.87 -2.66
CA SER A 81 8.88 4.69 -1.96
C SER A 81 9.96 3.71 -1.48
N GLU A 82 11.24 4.06 -1.62
CA GLU A 82 12.38 3.19 -1.30
C GLU A 82 12.42 2.82 0.19
N SER A 83 11.92 3.70 1.06
CA SER A 83 11.82 3.48 2.51
C SER A 83 10.58 2.70 2.94
N LEU A 84 9.62 2.47 2.04
CA LEU A 84 8.41 1.71 2.36
C LEU A 84 8.68 0.21 2.35
N SER A 85 8.14 -0.48 3.35
CA SER A 85 8.11 -1.94 3.36
C SER A 85 7.26 -2.45 2.21
N ASP A 86 7.56 -3.66 1.75
CA ASP A 86 6.88 -4.25 0.60
C ASP A 86 5.37 -4.42 0.83
N VAL A 87 4.93 -4.68 2.07
CA VAL A 87 3.51 -4.76 2.41
C VAL A 87 2.80 -3.40 2.31
N PHE A 88 3.48 -2.28 2.61
CA PHE A 88 2.92 -0.95 2.36
C PHE A 88 2.85 -0.61 0.87
N ILE A 89 3.81 -1.07 0.07
CA ILE A 89 3.72 -0.97 -1.39
C ILE A 89 2.49 -1.73 -1.90
N ALA A 90 2.26 -2.94 -1.38
CA ALA A 90 1.07 -3.71 -1.72
C ALA A 90 -0.23 -3.03 -1.27
N ALA A 91 -0.23 -2.36 -0.12
CA ALA A 91 -1.37 -1.59 0.37
C ALA A 91 -1.72 -0.43 -0.57
N ILE A 92 -0.70 0.31 -1.04
CA ILE A 92 -0.88 1.39 -2.02
C ILE A 92 -1.38 0.82 -3.35
N TRP A 93 -0.79 -0.28 -3.83
CA TRP A 93 -1.23 -0.94 -5.06
C TRP A 93 -2.71 -1.34 -5.00
N GLN A 94 -3.09 -2.06 -3.94
CA GLN A 94 -4.45 -2.56 -3.74
C GLN A 94 -5.50 -1.45 -3.62
N THR A 95 -5.09 -0.26 -3.19
CA THR A 95 -6.02 0.85 -2.90
C THR A 95 -6.11 1.86 -4.05
N PHE A 96 -5.02 2.10 -4.78
CA PHE A 96 -4.92 3.23 -5.72
C PHE A 96 -4.40 2.90 -7.11
N ILE A 97 -3.86 1.70 -7.36
CA ILE A 97 -3.19 1.37 -8.63
C ILE A 97 -3.84 0.18 -9.34
N ARG A 98 -4.25 -0.85 -8.59
CA ARG A 98 -4.79 -2.11 -9.10
C ARG A 98 -6.00 -1.90 -10.01
#